data_AF-A0A0A7EKF5-F1
#
_entry.id   AF-A0A0A7EKF5-F1
#
_cell.length_a   1.000
_cell.length_b   1.000
_cell.length_c   1.000
_cell.angle_alpha   90.00
_cell.angle_beta   90.00
_cell.angle_gamma   90.00
#
_symmetry.space_group_name_H-M   'P 1'
#
loop_
_entity.id
_entity.type
_entity.pdbx_description
1 polymer ?
#
loop_
_entity_poly.entity_id
_entity_poly.type
_entity_poly.pdbx_seq_one_letter_code
_entity_poly.pdbx_strand_id
1 'polypeptide(L)' 'MNLKQFLALPEEHFIDAESATKLNLDLSTKTISDIPTEKRALVSEYLLNALNMNSVESNIKPALDNLLTELQNV' A
#
# COMPACT_ATOMS: atom_id res chain seq x y z
N MET A 1 0.48 -5.32 9.92
CA MET A 1 -0.83 -5.00 9.36
C MET A 1 -0.99 -5.65 8.00
N ASN A 2 -2.20 -5.97 7.57
CA ASN A 2 -2.53 -6.39 6.20
C ASN A 2 -3.51 -5.39 5.55
N LEU A 3 -3.78 -5.53 4.25
CA LEU A 3 -4.67 -4.66 3.49
C LEU A 3 -6.04 -4.50 4.16
N LYS A 4 -6.67 -5.60 4.61
CA LYS A 4 -7.99 -5.53 5.26
C LYS A 4 -7.98 -4.69 6.53
N GLN A 5 -6.94 -4.84 7.36
CA GLN A 5 -6.77 -4.05 8.57
C GLN A 5 -6.53 -2.57 8.24
N PHE A 6 -5.71 -2.29 7.23
CA PHE A 6 -5.43 -0.92 6.77
C PHE A 6 -6.70 -0.22 6.28
N LEU A 7 -7.51 -0.89 5.44
CA LEU A 7 -8.74 -0.31 4.89
C LEU A 7 -9.84 -0.06 5.94
N ALA A 8 -9.73 -0.69 7.11
CA ALA A 8 -10.65 -0.54 8.23
C ALA A 8 -10.23 0.56 9.23
N LEU A 9 -9.05 1.17 9.05
CA LEU A 9 -8.63 2.28 9.91
C LEU A 9 -9.50 3.52 9.68
N PRO A 10 -9.69 4.36 10.72
CA PRO A 10 -10.26 5.69 10.56
C PRO A 10 -9.43 6.53 9.58
N GLU A 11 -10.01 7.58 8.98
CA GLU A 11 -9.26 8.46 8.05
C GLU A 11 -8.00 9.05 8.70
N GLU A 12 -8.12 9.55 9.94
CA GLU A 12 -6.97 9.93 10.75
C GLU A 12 -6.47 8.74 11.57
N HIS A 13 -5.29 8.25 11.23
CA HIS A 13 -4.64 7.16 11.94
C HIS A 13 -3.12 7.29 11.87
N PHE A 14 -2.45 6.59 12.79
CA PHE A 14 -1.01 6.44 12.79
C PHE A 14 -0.64 4.98 12.49
N ILE A 15 0.28 4.77 11.54
CA ILE A 15 0.86 3.45 11.25
C ILE A 15 2.30 3.47 11.75
N ASP A 16 2.61 2.63 12.73
CA ASP A 16 3.99 2.45 13.18
C ASP A 16 4.85 1.73 12.13
N ALA A 17 6.17 1.82 12.28
CA ALA A 17 7.12 1.26 11.32
C ALA A 17 6.92 -0.25 11.10
N GLU A 18 6.66 -1.02 12.15
CA GLU A 18 6.44 -2.46 12.05
C GLU A 18 5.17 -2.79 11.24
N SER A 19 4.08 -2.04 11.49
CA SER A 19 2.83 -2.18 10.77
C SER A 19 2.98 -1.79 9.30
N ALA A 20 3.74 -0.73 9.01
CA ALA A 20 4.06 -0.30 7.66
C ALA A 20 4.87 -1.36 6.91
N THR A 21 5.91 -1.93 7.52
CA THR A 21 6.69 -3.03 6.92
C THR A 21 5.80 -4.23 6.58
N LYS A 22 4.93 -4.63 7.51
CA LYS A 22 3.98 -5.74 7.29
C LYS A 22 2.96 -5.42 6.19
N LEU A 23 2.50 -4.18 6.11
CA LEU A 23 1.56 -3.72 5.09
C LEU A 23 2.21 -3.71 3.69
N ASN A 24 3.44 -3.19 3.59
CA ASN A 24 4.23 -3.23 2.35
C ASN A 24 4.43 -4.66 1.84
N LEU A 25 4.75 -5.59 2.74
CA LEU A 25 4.89 -7.00 2.40
C LEU A 25 3.56 -7.59 1.91
N ASP A 26 2.45 -7.32 2.60
CA ASP A 26 1.13 -7.81 2.17
C ASP A 26 0.74 -7.24 0.81
N LEU A 27 0.88 -5.93 0.60
CA LEU A 27 0.57 -5.24 -0.66
C LEU A 27 1.43 -5.73 -1.83
N SER A 28 2.66 -6.16 -1.59
CA SER A 28 3.53 -6.70 -2.66
C SER A 28 3.00 -7.99 -3.29
N THR A 29 2.01 -8.63 -2.65
CA THR A 29 1.34 -9.85 -3.14
C THR A 29 -0.05 -9.57 -3.72
N LYS A 30 -0.50 -8.31 -3.72
CA LYS A 30 -1.85 -7.90 -4.14
C LYS A 30 -1.84 -7.31 -5.54
N THR A 31 -2.99 -7.37 -6.16
CA THR A 31 -3.31 -6.73 -7.44
C THR A 31 -4.38 -5.67 -7.23
N ILE A 32 -4.62 -4.83 -8.24
CA ILE A 32 -5.72 -3.86 -8.21
C ILE A 32 -7.11 -4.49 -7.98
N SER A 33 -7.28 -5.78 -8.31
CA SER A 33 -8.53 -6.51 -8.10
C SER A 33 -8.79 -6.86 -6.62
N ASP A 34 -7.74 -6.88 -5.79
CA ASP A 34 -7.85 -7.11 -4.36
C ASP A 34 -8.26 -5.86 -3.57
N ILE A 35 -8.28 -4.69 -4.23
CA ILE A 35 -8.53 -3.39 -3.61
C ILE A 35 -9.91 -2.87 -4.08
N PRO A 36 -10.86 -2.65 -3.16
CA PRO A 36 -12.15 -2.04 -3.48
C PRO A 36 -11.96 -0.67 -4.15
N THR A 37 -12.74 -0.40 -5.20
CA THR A 37 -12.59 0.81 -6.04
C THR A 37 -12.59 2.09 -5.22
N GLU A 38 -13.48 2.18 -4.23
CA GLU A 38 -13.63 3.32 -3.32
C GLU A 38 -12.44 3.51 -2.36
N LYS A 39 -11.57 2.51 -2.24
CA LYS A 39 -10.36 2.55 -1.41
C LYS A 39 -9.06 2.65 -2.21
N ARG A 40 -9.12 2.63 -3.55
CA ARG A 40 -7.92 2.68 -4.40
C ARG A 40 -7.11 3.95 -4.21
N ALA A 41 -7.77 5.09 -4.05
CA ALA A 41 -7.09 6.37 -3.78
C ALA A 41 -6.26 6.31 -2.49
N LEU A 42 -6.82 5.75 -1.40
CA LEU A 42 -6.14 5.57 -0.12
C LEU A 42 -4.89 4.69 -0.25
N VAL A 43 -4.99 3.56 -0.97
CA VAL A 43 -3.84 2.65 -1.17
C VAL A 43 -2.78 3.30 -2.08
N SER A 44 -3.21 4.03 -3.11
CA SER A 44 -2.31 4.76 -4.02
C SER A 44 -1.50 5.81 -3.27
N GLU A 45 -2.14 6.61 -2.42
CA GLU A 45 -1.48 7.62 -1.59
C GLU A 45 -0.48 7.00 -0.60
N TYR A 46 -0.87 5.91 0.05
CA TYR A 46 0.02 5.16 0.94
C TYR A 46 1.28 4.67 0.21
N LEU A 47 1.11 4.01 -0.94
CA LEU A 47 2.23 3.46 -1.72
C LEU A 47 3.16 4.55 -2.24
N LEU A 48 2.60 5.66 -2.72
CA LEU A 48 3.38 6.82 -3.16
C LEU A 48 4.28 7.33 -2.02
N ASN A 49 3.73 7.49 -0.81
CA ASN A 49 4.48 7.93 0.35
C ASN A 49 5.54 6.90 0.77
N ALA A 50 5.18 5.62 0.86
CA ALA A 50 6.09 4.55 1.28
C ALA A 50 7.30 4.41 0.33
N LEU A 51 7.07 4.47 -0.98
CA LEU A 51 8.10 4.37 -2.01
C LEU A 51 9.01 5.61 -2.04
N ASN A 52 8.44 6.81 -1.86
CA ASN A 52 9.21 8.06 -1.80
C ASN A 52 10.10 8.14 -0.55
N MET A 53 9.64 7.61 0.59
CA MET A 53 10.41 7.57 1.83
C MET A 53 11.51 6.49 1.83
N ASN A 54 11.69 5.74 0.74
CA ASN A 54 12.60 4.59 0.65
C ASN A 54 12.44 3.61 1.82
N SER A 55 11.21 3.47 2.33
CA SER A 55 10.87 2.66 3.51
C SER A 55 10.47 1.23 3.14
N VAL A 56 10.83 0.81 1.92
CA VAL A 56 10.40 -0.43 1.27
C VAL A 56 11.65 -1.26 0.94
N GLU A 57 11.61 -2.54 1.26
CA GLU A 57 12.70 -3.46 0.94
C GLU A 57 12.87 -3.62 -0.59
N SER A 58 14.12 -3.66 -1.06
CA SER A 58 14.44 -3.64 -2.49
C SER A 58 13.86 -4.81 -3.29
N ASN A 59 13.64 -5.96 -2.64
CA ASN A 59 13.06 -7.16 -3.26
C ASN A 59 11.56 -7.03 -3.56
N ILE A 60 10.81 -6.24 -2.78
CA ILE A 60 9.37 -6.04 -2.97
C ILE A 60 9.03 -4.74 -3.70
N LYS A 61 9.98 -3.80 -3.77
CA LYS A 61 9.80 -2.49 -4.42
C LYS A 61 9.22 -2.57 -5.84
N PRO A 62 9.72 -3.43 -6.76
CA PRO A 62 9.15 -3.51 -8.12
C PRO A 62 7.67 -3.92 -8.14
N ALA A 63 7.23 -4.79 -7.23
CA ALA A 63 5.84 -5.21 -7.15
C ALA A 63 4.94 -4.05 -6.68
N LEU A 64 5.41 -3.27 -5.71
CA LEU A 64 4.70 -2.08 -5.22
C LEU A 64 4.66 -0.95 -6.25
N ASP A 65 5.74 -0.72 -6.99
CA ASP A 65 5.79 0.25 -8.09
C ASP A 65 4.77 -0.10 -9.20
N ASN A 66 4.68 -1.40 -9.55
CA ASN A 66 3.69 -1.88 -10.51
C ASN A 66 2.26 -1.67 -10.01
N LEU A 67 1.97 -2.03 -8.76
CA LEU A 67 0.65 -1.83 -8.17
C LEU A 67 0.26 -0.35 -8.10
N LEU A 68 1.20 0.53 -7.73
CA LEU A 68 0.99 1.98 -7.75
C LEU A 68 0.65 2.48 -9.16
N THR A 69 1.38 1.99 -10.17
CA THR A 69 1.14 2.33 -11.57
C THR A 69 -0.25 1.89 -12.04
N GLU A 70 -0.69 0.68 -11.67
CA GLU A 70 -2.06 0.23 -11.96
C GLU A 70 -3.10 1.13 -11.29
N LEU A 71 -2.88 1.51 -10.03
CA LEU A 71 -3.78 2.36 -9.25
C LEU A 71 -3.88 3.81 -9.77
N GLN A 72 -2.85 4.32 -10.45
CA GLN A 72 -2.83 5.67 -11.00
C GLN A 72 -3.43 5.77 -12.42
N ASN A 73 -3.64 4.63 -13.08
CA ASN A 73 -4.16 4.55 -14.45
C ASN A 73 -5.65 4.17 -14.52
N VAL A 74 -6.37 4.20 -13.38
CA VAL A 74 -7.82 3.92 -13.27
C VAL A 74 -8.65 5.17 -13.03
#